data_AF-A0A2K8MID3-F1
#
_entry.id   AF-A0A2K8MID3-F1
#
_cell.length_a   1.000
_cell.length_b   1.000
_cell.length_c   1.000
_cell.angle_alpha   90.00
_cell.angle_beta   90.00
_cell.angle_gamma   90.00
#
_symmetry.space_group_name_H-M   'P 1'
#
loop_
_entity.id
_entity.type
_entity.pdbx_description
1 polymer ?
#
loop_
_entity_poly.entity_id
_entity_poly.type
_entity_poly.pdbx_seq_one_letter_code
_entity_poly.pdbx_strand_id
1 'polypeptide(L)'
;MASKGCRLTIVPRDLESQLAFFEGKVDHTEKAGQRPGGTPQSNATLERRLPDGRWERIWSRALVNDVAPVDALVSDGMDYVVTFDNWHSIGYGDDAIVIYDIANGGVRTFSVEKLLGTDYFAALPHSVSSVQWRGDKRIEGGQLVIDVVVPDESRSMGHENHVKLAIDLASGKTTERSPGAWRGARTFAERVNAASRAAEQANRAERGAPLPGPASHDVLGWHSYLREAFWRVDPDWIEGSPATTVLLARRAPNYRDSVKWIGKHLEESGGGPEMFAGVDEADLMGVLTKVTARLRPGALHGKQVYIAASQAVHARLTALFAPSRATLVLLDPARPIPQRPERLPRADGSLPTPFDFRKSEDSP
;
A
#
# COMPACT_ATOMS: atom_id res chain seq x y z
N MET A 1 -9.78 32.13 11.82
CA MET A 1 -10.92 32.43 12.72
C MET A 1 -12.18 32.08 11.95
N ALA A 2 -12.93 31.05 12.37
CA ALA A 2 -14.21 30.73 11.72
C ALA A 2 -15.15 31.93 11.85
N SER A 3 -15.64 32.46 10.73
CA SER A 3 -16.61 33.54 10.74
C SER A 3 -17.84 33.04 11.50
N LYS A 4 -18.20 33.70 12.62
CA LYS A 4 -19.31 33.30 13.50
C LYS A 4 -20.71 33.41 12.83
N GLY A 5 -20.76 33.56 11.51
CA GLY A 5 -21.95 33.90 10.73
C GLY A 5 -22.41 32.86 9.71
N CYS A 6 -21.67 31.77 9.47
CA CYS A 6 -22.11 30.70 8.56
C CYS A 6 -21.90 29.30 9.14
N ARG A 7 -22.64 28.33 8.60
CA ARG A 7 -22.52 26.90 8.88
C ARG A 7 -22.73 26.12 7.59
N LEU A 8 -21.74 25.31 7.21
CA LEU A 8 -21.86 24.31 6.15
C LEU A 8 -22.05 22.93 6.78
N THR A 9 -23.12 22.24 6.41
CA THR A 9 -23.39 20.86 6.82
C THR A 9 -23.33 19.98 5.58
N ILE A 10 -22.49 18.94 5.64
CA ILE A 10 -22.36 17.94 4.59
C ILE A 10 -22.87 16.61 5.13
N VAL A 11 -23.82 16.02 4.41
CA VAL A 11 -24.38 14.70 4.68
C VAL A 11 -23.78 13.74 3.65
N PRO A 12 -22.98 12.74 4.08
CA PRO A 12 -22.45 11.73 3.17
C PRO A 12 -23.54 10.89 2.50
N ARG A 13 -23.20 10.27 1.38
CA ARG A 13 -23.97 9.15 0.83
C ARG A 13 -23.96 8.00 1.83
N ASP A 14 -25.10 7.34 2.00
CA ASP A 14 -25.19 6.20 2.90
C ASP A 14 -24.56 4.96 2.27
N LEU A 15 -23.59 4.37 2.97
CA LEU A 15 -22.96 3.12 2.59
C LEU A 15 -23.44 1.97 3.48
N GLU A 16 -23.61 0.79 2.90
CA GLU A 16 -23.87 -0.45 3.63
C GLU A 16 -22.66 -0.83 4.50
N SER A 17 -21.48 -0.82 3.89
CA SER A 17 -20.19 -0.97 4.58
C SER A 17 -19.06 -0.43 3.71
N GLN A 18 -17.88 -0.22 4.31
CA GLN A 18 -16.67 0.12 3.53
C GLN A 18 -16.28 -1.01 2.59
N LEU A 19 -16.39 -2.26 3.02
CA LEU A 19 -16.04 -3.43 2.21
C LEU A 19 -16.91 -3.52 0.96
N ALA A 20 -18.23 -3.40 1.11
CA ALA A 20 -19.17 -3.42 -0.02
C ALA A 20 -18.93 -2.27 -1.02
N PHE A 21 -18.42 -1.13 -0.53
CA PHE A 21 -17.99 -0.04 -1.42
C PHE A 21 -16.77 -0.44 -2.26
N PHE A 22 -15.75 -1.06 -1.65
CA PHE A 22 -14.55 -1.47 -2.40
C PHE A 22 -14.83 -2.62 -3.36
N GLU A 23 -15.56 -3.65 -2.93
CA GLU A 23 -15.98 -4.76 -3.78
C GLU A 23 -16.76 -4.23 -4.99
N GLY A 24 -17.77 -3.38 -4.76
CA GLY A 24 -18.50 -2.76 -5.86
C GLY A 24 -17.66 -1.86 -6.77
N LYS A 25 -16.58 -1.23 -6.27
CA LYS A 25 -15.66 -0.44 -7.11
C LYS A 25 -14.79 -1.34 -7.99
N VAL A 26 -14.33 -2.47 -7.46
CA VAL A 26 -13.60 -3.50 -8.22
C VAL A 26 -14.52 -4.09 -9.30
N ASP A 27 -15.77 -4.34 -8.96
CA ASP A 27 -16.78 -4.91 -9.87
C ASP A 27 -17.45 -3.86 -10.78
N HIS A 28 -16.97 -2.61 -10.76
CA HIS A 28 -17.52 -1.50 -11.54
C HIS A 28 -19.03 -1.27 -11.39
N THR A 29 -19.57 -1.59 -10.22
CA THR A 29 -20.98 -1.42 -9.89
C THR A 29 -21.36 0.06 -9.77
N GLU A 30 -22.46 0.44 -10.41
CA GLU A 30 -23.03 1.77 -10.26
C GLU A 30 -23.46 2.00 -8.80
N LYS A 31 -22.94 3.06 -8.16
CA LYS A 31 -23.13 3.36 -6.72
C LYS A 31 -22.67 2.23 -5.79
N ALA A 32 -21.46 1.72 -6.03
CA ALA A 32 -20.77 0.78 -5.15
C ALA A 32 -21.03 1.04 -3.65
N GLY A 33 -21.37 -0.03 -2.92
CA GLY A 33 -21.65 0.00 -1.49
C GLY A 33 -22.89 0.78 -1.04
N GLN A 34 -23.79 1.21 -1.93
CA GLN A 34 -24.99 1.96 -1.56
C GLN A 34 -25.88 1.19 -0.59
N ARG A 35 -26.22 1.80 0.54
CA ARG A 35 -27.21 1.23 1.46
C ARG A 35 -28.63 1.27 0.85
N PRO A 36 -29.39 0.16 0.86
CA PRO A 36 -30.79 0.16 0.46
C PRO A 36 -31.64 1.13 1.27
N GLY A 37 -32.41 1.99 0.58
CA GLY A 37 -33.25 3.03 1.20
C GLY A 37 -32.48 4.18 1.86
N GLY A 38 -31.14 4.16 1.80
CA GLY A 38 -30.29 5.25 2.28
C GLY A 38 -30.22 6.43 1.32
N THR A 39 -29.63 7.52 1.79
CA THR A 39 -29.35 8.72 1.01
C THR A 39 -28.44 8.34 -0.17
N PRO A 40 -28.88 8.52 -1.42
CA PRO A 40 -28.20 7.96 -2.59
C PRO A 40 -27.02 8.81 -3.08
N GLN A 41 -26.78 9.97 -2.48
CA GLN A 41 -25.73 10.91 -2.88
C GLN A 41 -25.34 11.81 -1.71
N SER A 42 -24.08 12.26 -1.69
CA SER A 42 -23.65 13.30 -0.78
C SER A 42 -24.41 14.61 -1.03
N ASN A 43 -24.77 15.32 0.04
CA ASN A 43 -25.51 16.58 -0.05
C ASN A 43 -24.91 17.62 0.90
N ALA A 44 -24.89 18.87 0.48
CA ALA A 44 -24.46 19.97 1.32
C ALA A 44 -25.59 20.99 1.55
N THR A 45 -25.55 21.63 2.71
CA THR A 45 -26.44 22.73 3.10
C THR A 45 -25.62 23.83 3.73
N LEU A 46 -25.68 25.03 3.16
CA LEU A 46 -25.06 26.23 3.71
C LEU A 46 -26.14 27.12 4.33
N GLU A 47 -25.90 27.52 5.57
CA GLU A 47 -26.77 28.38 6.34
C GLU A 47 -26.02 29.62 6.82
N ARG A 48 -26.73 30.75 6.85
CA ARG A 48 -26.27 32.01 7.43
C ARG A 48 -27.00 32.27 8.74
N ARG A 49 -26.27 32.81 9.72
CA ARG A 49 -26.86 33.25 10.98
C ARG A 49 -27.46 34.65 10.83
N LEU A 50 -28.74 34.78 11.12
CA LEU A 50 -29.46 36.04 11.14
C LEU A 50 -29.17 36.85 12.42
N PRO A 51 -29.43 38.17 12.46
CA PRO A 51 -29.22 39.01 13.65
C PRO A 51 -30.00 38.54 14.89
N ASP A 52 -31.16 37.90 14.69
CA ASP A 52 -31.99 37.32 15.77
C ASP A 52 -31.47 35.95 16.27
N GLY A 53 -30.35 35.47 15.70
CA GLY A 53 -29.70 34.22 16.07
C GLY A 53 -30.23 32.99 15.34
N ARG A 54 -31.30 33.08 14.53
CA ARG A 54 -31.80 31.96 13.71
C ARG A 54 -30.86 31.66 12.54
N TRP A 55 -30.98 30.44 12.03
CA TRP A 55 -30.26 30.00 10.83
C TRP A 55 -31.20 30.07 9.62
N GLU A 56 -30.71 30.67 8.55
CA GLU A 56 -31.39 30.74 7.26
C GLU A 56 -30.59 29.91 6.24
N ARG A 57 -31.25 28.94 5.60
CA ARG A 57 -30.66 28.17 4.52
C ARG A 57 -30.52 29.06 3.28
N ILE A 58 -29.28 29.29 2.86
CA ILE A 58 -28.97 30.11 1.67
C ILE A 58 -28.60 29.26 0.46
N TRP A 59 -28.13 28.03 0.68
CA TRP A 59 -27.80 27.11 -0.41
C TRP A 59 -27.93 25.65 0.03
N SER A 60 -28.32 24.78 -0.89
CA SER A 60 -28.26 23.33 -0.70
C SER A 60 -28.19 22.62 -2.03
N ARG A 61 -27.34 21.61 -2.14
CA ARG A 61 -27.13 20.86 -3.38
C ARG A 61 -26.49 19.51 -3.13
N ALA A 62 -26.90 18.53 -3.94
CA ALA A 62 -26.16 17.30 -4.10
C ALA A 62 -24.73 17.60 -4.59
N LEU A 63 -23.74 17.01 -3.93
CA LEU A 63 -22.32 17.19 -4.24
C LEU A 63 -21.90 16.26 -5.37
N VAL A 64 -20.89 16.68 -6.13
CA VAL A 64 -20.25 15.85 -7.17
C VAL A 64 -19.47 14.69 -6.54
N ASN A 65 -18.92 14.90 -5.35
CA ASN A 65 -18.20 13.90 -4.58
C ASN A 65 -19.09 12.65 -4.32
N ASP A 66 -18.56 11.45 -4.62
CA ASP A 66 -19.32 10.19 -4.60
C ASP A 66 -19.92 9.89 -3.21
N VAL A 67 -19.05 9.80 -2.19
CA VAL A 67 -19.47 9.47 -0.82
C VAL A 67 -19.55 10.73 0.03
N ALA A 68 -18.44 11.44 0.16
CA ALA A 68 -18.33 12.75 0.79
C ALA A 68 -16.97 13.35 0.44
N PRO A 69 -16.85 14.68 0.43
CA PRO A 69 -15.54 15.31 0.44
C PRO A 69 -14.82 15.12 1.77
N VAL A 70 -13.49 15.15 1.74
CA VAL A 70 -12.67 15.08 2.96
C VAL A 70 -12.69 16.40 3.72
N ASP A 71 -12.66 17.52 2.98
CA ASP A 71 -12.67 18.86 3.54
C ASP A 71 -13.54 19.82 2.70
N ALA A 72 -13.94 20.94 3.30
CA ALA A 72 -14.59 22.03 2.57
C ALA A 72 -14.21 23.43 3.12
N LEU A 73 -14.32 24.43 2.25
CA LEU A 73 -14.18 25.85 2.57
C LEU A 73 -15.41 26.62 2.10
N VAL A 74 -15.71 27.73 2.78
CA VAL A 74 -16.74 28.69 2.38
C VAL A 74 -16.06 30.05 2.25
N SER A 75 -16.30 30.76 1.15
CA SER A 75 -15.79 32.14 0.99
C SER A 75 -16.45 33.07 2.01
N ASP A 76 -15.77 34.15 2.44
CA ASP A 76 -16.31 35.08 3.43
C ASP A 76 -17.66 35.71 3.04
N GLY A 77 -17.87 35.98 1.75
CA GLY A 77 -19.15 36.48 1.20
C GLY A 77 -20.25 35.43 1.10
N MET A 78 -19.94 34.15 1.36
CA MET A 78 -20.82 33.00 1.14
C MET A 78 -21.27 32.83 -0.32
N ASP A 79 -20.47 33.35 -1.27
CA ASP A 79 -20.72 33.23 -2.70
C ASP A 79 -20.18 31.91 -3.29
N TYR A 80 -19.21 31.29 -2.61
CA TYR A 80 -18.59 30.04 -3.02
C TYR A 80 -18.48 29.02 -1.89
N VAL A 81 -18.71 27.76 -2.24
CA VAL A 81 -18.31 26.59 -1.45
C VAL A 81 -17.27 25.83 -2.25
N VAL A 82 -16.18 25.42 -1.61
CA VAL A 82 -15.14 24.59 -2.23
C VAL A 82 -15.04 23.28 -1.45
N THR A 83 -15.08 22.14 -2.13
CA THR A 83 -14.82 20.82 -1.54
C THR A 83 -13.51 20.25 -2.02
N PHE A 84 -12.89 19.40 -1.21
CA PHE A 84 -11.60 18.78 -1.49
C PHE A 84 -11.64 17.29 -1.24
N ASP A 85 -11.06 16.58 -2.21
CA ASP A 85 -10.83 15.15 -2.23
C ASP A 85 -12.11 14.33 -2.11
N ASN A 86 -12.04 13.05 -2.46
CA ASN A 86 -13.09 12.09 -2.15
C ASN A 86 -12.65 11.21 -0.98
N TRP A 87 -13.61 10.88 -0.12
CA TRP A 87 -13.42 9.82 0.87
C TRP A 87 -12.96 8.52 0.17
N HIS A 88 -11.85 7.94 0.65
CA HIS A 88 -11.09 6.82 0.06
C HIS A 88 -10.50 7.02 -1.34
N SER A 89 -10.37 8.25 -1.83
CA SER A 89 -9.68 8.56 -3.10
C SER A 89 -9.04 9.94 -3.04
N ILE A 90 -8.20 10.17 -2.04
CA ILE A 90 -7.53 11.47 -1.83
C ILE A 90 -6.59 11.75 -3.00
N GLY A 91 -6.72 12.93 -3.61
CA GLY A 91 -5.94 13.37 -4.77
C GLY A 91 -6.30 12.72 -6.10
N TYR A 92 -7.23 11.76 -6.13
CA TYR A 92 -7.66 11.07 -7.34
C TYR A 92 -9.03 11.56 -7.83
N GLY A 93 -9.29 11.38 -9.13
CA GLY A 93 -10.56 11.74 -9.77
C GLY A 93 -10.58 13.16 -10.34
N ASP A 94 -11.61 13.44 -11.14
CA ASP A 94 -11.82 14.75 -11.78
C ASP A 94 -12.45 15.79 -10.83
N ASP A 95 -12.82 15.37 -9.63
CA ASP A 95 -13.55 16.09 -8.59
C ASP A 95 -12.76 16.19 -7.27
N ALA A 96 -11.44 16.05 -7.34
CA ALA A 96 -10.54 16.24 -6.20
C ALA A 96 -10.56 17.68 -5.66
N ILE A 97 -10.94 18.66 -6.49
CA ILE A 97 -11.35 19.99 -6.03
C ILE A 97 -12.65 20.34 -6.75
N VAL A 98 -13.68 20.76 -6.02
CA VAL A 98 -14.92 21.24 -6.62
C VAL A 98 -15.27 22.62 -6.09
N ILE A 99 -15.47 23.58 -6.99
CA ILE A 99 -15.91 24.93 -6.68
C ILE A 99 -17.38 25.06 -7.08
N TYR A 100 -18.23 25.37 -6.11
CA TYR A 100 -19.65 25.66 -6.30
C TYR A 100 -19.86 27.16 -6.20
N ASP A 101 -20.35 27.76 -7.28
CA ASP A 101 -20.83 29.15 -7.32
C ASP A 101 -22.28 29.16 -6.83
N ILE A 102 -22.49 29.78 -5.67
CA ILE A 102 -23.80 29.82 -5.01
C ILE A 102 -24.75 30.76 -5.73
N ALA A 103 -24.25 31.89 -6.22
CA ALA A 103 -25.06 32.92 -6.84
C ALA A 103 -25.54 32.51 -8.25
N ASN A 104 -24.65 31.89 -9.03
CA ASN A 104 -24.94 31.54 -10.44
C ASN A 104 -25.20 30.04 -10.64
N GLY A 105 -25.08 29.22 -9.59
CA GLY A 105 -25.31 27.76 -9.66
C GLY A 105 -24.22 26.96 -10.39
N GLY A 106 -23.12 27.61 -10.76
CA GLY A 106 -22.00 27.01 -11.47
C GLY A 106 -21.25 25.95 -10.65
N VAL A 107 -20.70 24.95 -11.33
CA VAL A 107 -19.83 23.93 -10.72
C VAL A 107 -18.58 23.80 -11.58
N ARG A 108 -17.42 23.85 -10.95
CA ARG A 108 -16.12 23.61 -11.58
C ARG A 108 -15.41 22.50 -10.84
N THR A 109 -14.94 21.50 -11.57
CA THR A 109 -14.23 20.36 -11.01
C THR A 109 -12.79 20.36 -11.51
N PHE A 110 -11.85 19.94 -10.67
CA PHE A 110 -10.45 19.85 -11.02
C PHE A 110 -9.84 18.52 -10.56
N SER A 111 -9.13 17.89 -11.48
CA SER A 111 -8.20 16.79 -11.20
C SER A 111 -6.85 17.36 -10.77
N VAL A 112 -6.29 16.83 -9.67
CA VAL A 112 -4.94 17.19 -9.22
C VAL A 112 -3.90 16.82 -10.27
N GLU A 113 -4.02 15.66 -10.90
CA GLU A 113 -3.11 15.22 -11.96
C GLU A 113 -3.10 16.21 -13.13
N LYS A 114 -4.28 16.63 -13.62
CA LYS A 114 -4.38 17.59 -14.72
C LYS A 114 -3.87 18.98 -14.32
N LEU A 115 -4.06 19.38 -13.05
CA LEU A 115 -3.56 20.66 -12.52
C LEU A 115 -2.04 20.71 -12.42
N LEU A 116 -1.40 19.64 -11.96
CA LEU A 116 0.03 19.60 -11.68
C LEU A 116 0.85 19.06 -12.86
N GLY A 117 0.22 18.27 -13.72
CA GLY A 117 0.84 17.46 -14.76
C GLY A 117 1.19 16.05 -14.25
N THR A 118 1.05 15.05 -15.13
CA THR A 118 1.25 13.63 -14.81
C THR A 118 2.59 13.33 -14.15
N ASP A 119 3.69 13.92 -14.63
CA ASP A 119 5.02 13.68 -14.03
C ASP A 119 5.12 14.21 -12.60
N TYR A 120 4.58 15.40 -12.33
CA TYR A 120 4.61 15.96 -10.99
C TYR A 120 3.73 15.13 -10.05
N PHE A 121 2.54 14.75 -10.52
CA PHE A 121 1.60 13.93 -9.76
C PHE A 121 2.19 12.56 -9.39
N ALA A 122 2.84 11.87 -10.34
CA ALA A 122 3.48 10.58 -10.11
C ALA A 122 4.63 10.63 -9.10
N ALA A 123 5.26 11.80 -8.94
CA ALA A 123 6.35 12.01 -8.00
C ALA A 123 5.87 12.25 -6.56
N LEU A 124 4.60 12.66 -6.37
CA LEU A 124 4.07 12.96 -5.04
C LEU A 124 4.09 11.72 -4.12
N PRO A 125 4.25 11.90 -2.80
CA PRO A 125 4.08 10.81 -1.85
C PRO A 125 2.67 10.22 -1.95
N HIS A 126 2.57 8.90 -2.07
CA HIS A 126 1.28 8.23 -2.20
C HIS A 126 1.29 6.82 -1.61
N SER A 127 0.10 6.37 -1.22
CA SER A 127 -0.22 4.97 -0.95
C SER A 127 -1.04 4.41 -2.12
N VAL A 128 -1.48 3.16 -1.99
CA VAL A 128 -2.37 2.51 -2.97
C VAL A 128 -3.67 3.30 -3.17
N SER A 129 -4.15 4.03 -2.17
CA SER A 129 -5.48 4.67 -2.19
C SER A 129 -5.49 6.19 -2.01
N SER A 130 -4.31 6.82 -1.83
CA SER A 130 -4.23 8.24 -1.50
C SER A 130 -2.97 8.89 -2.05
N VAL A 131 -3.08 10.10 -2.60
CA VAL A 131 -1.95 10.98 -2.93
C VAL A 131 -1.90 12.14 -1.95
N GLN A 132 -0.74 12.34 -1.32
CA GLN A 132 -0.49 13.50 -0.48
C GLN A 132 -0.04 14.67 -1.36
N TRP A 133 -1.01 15.43 -1.86
CA TRP A 133 -0.77 16.50 -2.84
C TRP A 133 -0.83 17.91 -2.28
N ARG A 134 -1.41 18.09 -1.09
CA ARG A 134 -1.62 19.41 -0.48
C ARG A 134 -1.34 19.44 1.02
N GLY A 135 -0.91 20.60 1.48
CA GLY A 135 -0.94 21.04 2.87
C GLY A 135 -2.12 21.97 3.13
N ASP A 136 -1.82 23.19 3.57
CA ASP A 136 -2.82 24.20 3.91
C ASP A 136 -3.61 24.72 2.69
N LYS A 137 -4.85 25.15 2.94
CA LYS A 137 -5.78 25.65 1.94
C LYS A 137 -6.62 26.78 2.51
N ARG A 138 -6.78 27.84 1.73
CA ARG A 138 -7.51 29.03 2.15
C ARG A 138 -8.08 29.79 0.97
N ILE A 139 -9.09 30.62 1.22
CA ILE A 139 -9.62 31.57 0.24
C ILE A 139 -9.07 32.95 0.61
N GLU A 140 -8.42 33.62 -0.34
CA GLU A 140 -7.89 34.98 -0.18
C GLU A 140 -8.05 35.77 -1.48
N GLY A 141 -8.62 36.97 -1.40
CA GLY A 141 -8.75 37.88 -2.54
C GLY A 141 -9.52 37.29 -3.74
N GLY A 142 -10.55 36.48 -3.50
CA GLY A 142 -11.34 35.82 -4.56
C GLY A 142 -10.65 34.60 -5.19
N GLN A 143 -9.52 34.17 -4.64
CA GLN A 143 -8.78 33.00 -5.10
C GLN A 143 -8.78 31.91 -4.02
N LEU A 144 -8.93 30.67 -4.46
CA LEU A 144 -8.51 29.52 -3.68
C LEU A 144 -6.99 29.39 -3.77
N VAL A 145 -6.30 29.43 -2.63
CA VAL A 145 -4.85 29.22 -2.55
C VAL A 145 -4.56 27.94 -1.81
N ILE A 146 -3.78 27.08 -2.46
CA ILE A 146 -3.43 25.74 -1.97
C ILE A 146 -1.91 25.68 -1.88
N ASP A 147 -1.44 25.23 -0.74
CA ASP A 147 -0.05 24.86 -0.55
C ASP A 147 0.11 23.44 -1.11
N VAL A 148 0.74 23.31 -2.28
CA VAL A 148 0.97 22.06 -3.00
C VAL A 148 2.30 21.47 -2.54
N VAL A 149 2.29 20.18 -2.21
CA VAL A 149 3.46 19.45 -1.72
C VAL A 149 4.53 19.38 -2.81
N VAL A 150 5.78 19.68 -2.43
CA VAL A 150 6.96 19.45 -3.27
C VAL A 150 7.47 18.03 -3.02
N PRO A 151 7.52 17.16 -4.05
CA PRO A 151 8.06 15.82 -3.92
C PRO A 151 9.48 15.80 -3.36
N ASP A 152 9.79 14.81 -2.54
CA ASP A 152 11.14 14.51 -2.09
C ASP A 152 11.48 13.02 -2.26
N GLU A 153 12.77 12.69 -2.13
CA GLU A 153 13.27 11.33 -2.29
C GLU A 153 12.87 10.40 -1.15
N SER A 154 12.61 10.94 0.04
CA SER A 154 12.18 10.14 1.19
C SER A 154 10.77 9.61 1.01
N ARG A 155 9.93 10.33 0.24
CA ARG A 155 8.49 10.10 0.09
C ARG A 155 7.78 9.93 1.45
N SER A 156 8.38 10.47 2.50
CA SER A 156 7.88 10.33 3.86
C SER A 156 6.78 11.34 4.09
N MET A 157 5.66 10.89 4.66
CA MET A 157 4.59 11.79 5.05
C MET A 157 5.05 12.56 6.30
N GLY A 158 5.35 13.87 6.21
CA GLY A 158 5.57 14.69 7.42
C GLY A 158 6.52 15.88 7.38
N HIS A 159 7.35 16.07 6.34
CA HIS A 159 8.28 17.21 6.22
C HIS A 159 8.14 17.92 4.87
N GLU A 160 6.99 18.54 4.64
CA GLU A 160 6.64 18.96 3.28
C GLU A 160 7.03 20.42 3.03
N ASN A 161 7.99 20.60 2.12
CA ASN A 161 8.13 21.87 1.41
C ASN A 161 6.92 22.06 0.51
N HIS A 162 6.45 23.30 0.39
CA HIS A 162 5.27 23.61 -0.41
C HIS A 162 5.56 24.70 -1.44
N VAL A 163 4.91 24.58 -2.60
CA VAL A 163 4.72 25.65 -3.57
C VAL A 163 3.25 26.06 -3.59
N LYS A 164 2.92 27.28 -4.01
CA LYS A 164 1.55 27.78 -3.93
C LYS A 164 0.87 27.74 -5.30
N LEU A 165 -0.27 27.08 -5.38
CA LEU A 165 -1.19 27.12 -6.51
C LEU A 165 -2.36 28.03 -6.15
N ALA A 166 -2.76 28.91 -7.06
CA ALA A 166 -3.97 29.71 -6.93
C ALA A 166 -4.98 29.32 -8.02
N ILE A 167 -6.26 29.29 -7.67
CA ILE A 167 -7.38 29.11 -8.59
C ILE A 167 -8.34 30.28 -8.37
N ASP A 168 -8.58 31.07 -9.41
CA ASP A 168 -9.59 32.11 -9.38
C ASP A 168 -10.99 31.47 -9.24
N LEU A 169 -11.75 31.83 -8.20
CA LEU A 169 -13.02 31.16 -7.89
C LEU A 169 -14.07 31.36 -8.99
N ALA A 170 -14.10 32.54 -9.62
CA ALA A 170 -15.09 32.88 -10.62
C ALA A 170 -14.82 32.21 -11.97
N SER A 171 -13.59 32.33 -12.47
CA SER A 171 -13.19 31.82 -13.80
C SER A 171 -12.65 30.39 -13.78
N GLY A 172 -12.17 29.91 -12.64
CA GLY A 172 -11.42 28.66 -12.52
C GLY A 172 -9.99 28.73 -13.07
N LYS A 173 -9.51 29.92 -13.45
CA LYS A 173 -8.16 30.09 -14.00
C LYS A 173 -7.11 29.80 -12.93
N THR A 174 -6.13 28.98 -13.27
CA THR A 174 -5.06 28.57 -12.38
C THR A 174 -3.84 29.48 -12.53
N THR A 175 -3.07 29.65 -11.45
CA THR A 175 -1.82 30.41 -11.47
C THR A 175 -0.84 29.81 -10.46
N GLU A 176 0.34 29.45 -10.96
CA GLU A 176 1.50 29.07 -10.15
C GLU A 176 2.10 30.31 -9.48
N ARG A 177 1.96 30.42 -8.15
CA ARG A 177 2.57 31.52 -7.41
C ARG A 177 4.07 31.26 -7.26
N SER A 178 4.87 32.27 -7.60
CA SER A 178 6.35 32.18 -7.65
C SER A 178 6.85 31.15 -8.68
N PRO A 179 6.86 31.49 -9.98
CA PRO A 179 7.29 30.58 -11.06
C PRO A 179 8.69 29.99 -10.86
N GLY A 180 9.60 30.70 -10.20
CA GLY A 180 10.93 30.17 -9.86
C GLY A 180 10.88 28.98 -8.89
N ALA A 181 10.01 29.04 -7.87
CA ALA A 181 9.82 27.96 -6.92
C ALA A 181 9.18 26.73 -7.60
N TRP A 182 8.21 26.95 -8.48
CA TRP A 182 7.58 25.89 -9.28
C TRP A 182 8.56 25.19 -10.23
N ARG A 183 9.45 25.93 -10.89
CA ARG A 183 10.54 25.31 -11.68
C ARG A 183 11.41 24.41 -10.82
N GLY A 184 11.83 24.88 -9.65
CA GLY A 184 12.60 24.07 -8.70
C GLY A 184 11.85 22.81 -8.28
N ALA A 185 10.57 22.94 -7.92
CA ALA A 185 9.73 21.82 -7.52
C ALA A 185 9.55 20.78 -8.64
N ARG A 186 9.41 21.21 -9.90
CA ARG A 186 9.34 20.30 -11.06
C ARG A 186 10.66 19.54 -11.26
N THR A 187 11.80 20.20 -11.09
CA THR A 187 13.11 19.52 -11.09
C THR A 187 13.28 18.52 -9.93
N PHE A 188 12.66 18.77 -8.76
CA PHE A 188 12.58 17.74 -7.70
C PHE A 188 11.73 16.55 -8.13
N ALA A 189 10.54 16.79 -8.70
CA ALA A 189 9.67 15.72 -9.19
C ALA A 189 10.36 14.82 -10.23
N GLU A 190 11.09 15.42 -11.19
CA GLU A 190 11.86 14.68 -12.20
C GLU A 190 12.90 13.73 -11.57
N ARG A 191 13.63 14.20 -10.54
CA ARG A 191 14.60 13.37 -9.82
C ARG A 191 13.95 12.23 -9.06
N VAL A 192 12.84 12.50 -8.35
CA VAL A 192 12.09 11.47 -7.62
C VAL A 192 11.58 10.38 -8.58
N ASN A 193 11.05 10.77 -9.73
CA ASN A 193 10.60 9.84 -10.75
C ASN A 193 11.76 9.04 -11.37
N ALA A 194 12.90 9.69 -11.64
CA ALA A 194 14.08 9.00 -12.13
C ALA A 194 14.59 7.96 -11.11
N ALA A 195 14.65 8.32 -9.84
CA ALA A 195 15.04 7.41 -8.76
C ALA A 195 14.06 6.23 -8.62
N SER A 196 12.76 6.48 -8.73
CA SER A 196 11.75 5.41 -8.67
C SER A 196 11.82 4.47 -9.86
N ARG A 197 11.99 4.98 -11.09
CA ARG A 197 12.21 4.13 -12.26
C ARG A 197 13.49 3.29 -12.14
N ALA A 198 14.57 3.87 -11.62
CA ALA A 198 15.82 3.15 -11.38
C ALA A 198 15.64 2.06 -10.31
N ALA A 199 14.96 2.37 -9.21
CA ALA A 199 14.67 1.40 -8.14
C ALA A 199 13.75 0.28 -8.63
N GLU A 200 12.72 0.60 -9.41
CA GLU A 200 11.84 -0.39 -10.02
C GLU A 200 12.59 -1.28 -11.01
N GLN A 201 13.44 -0.70 -11.86
CA GLN A 201 14.28 -1.47 -12.79
C GLN A 201 15.24 -2.39 -12.04
N ALA A 202 15.88 -1.91 -10.96
CA ALA A 202 16.73 -2.73 -10.10
C ALA A 202 15.95 -3.86 -9.44
N ASN A 203 14.76 -3.57 -8.90
CA ASN A 203 13.88 -4.58 -8.31
C ASN A 203 13.45 -5.63 -9.33
N ARG A 204 13.10 -5.22 -10.55
CA ARG A 204 12.74 -6.13 -11.65
C ARG A 204 13.93 -7.01 -12.03
N ALA A 205 15.13 -6.44 -12.13
CA ALA A 205 16.34 -7.20 -12.43
C ALA A 205 16.67 -8.21 -11.31
N GLU A 206 16.58 -7.80 -10.05
CA GLU A 206 16.80 -8.65 -8.89
C GLU A 206 15.77 -9.80 -8.81
N ARG A 207 14.48 -9.50 -9.01
CA ARG A 207 13.43 -10.53 -9.03
C ARG A 207 13.60 -11.52 -10.17
N GLY A 208 14.10 -11.07 -11.33
CA GLY A 208 14.39 -11.94 -12.47
C GLY A 208 15.67 -12.76 -12.32
N ALA A 209 16.63 -12.31 -11.52
CA ALA A 209 17.90 -13.00 -11.32
C ALA A 209 17.74 -14.30 -10.50
N PRO A 210 18.61 -15.31 -10.70
CA PRO A 210 18.71 -16.45 -9.79
C PRO A 210 18.96 -15.98 -8.34
N LEU A 211 18.25 -16.59 -7.38
CA LEU A 211 18.32 -16.23 -5.96
C LEU A 211 19.59 -16.83 -5.35
N PRO A 212 20.58 -16.01 -4.96
CA PRO A 212 21.77 -16.52 -4.28
C PRO A 212 21.45 -16.82 -2.80
N GLY A 213 22.20 -17.75 -2.20
CA GLY A 213 22.23 -17.88 -0.74
C GLY A 213 22.79 -16.59 -0.10
N PRO A 214 22.27 -16.20 1.07
CA PRO A 214 22.73 -15.01 1.77
C PRO A 214 24.12 -15.23 2.40
N ALA A 215 24.77 -14.14 2.80
CA ALA A 215 25.97 -14.24 3.63
C ALA A 215 25.62 -14.92 4.97
N SER A 216 26.54 -15.77 5.47
CA SER A 216 26.28 -16.64 6.63
C SER A 216 25.74 -15.91 7.85
N HIS A 217 26.12 -14.65 8.09
CA HIS A 217 25.72 -13.89 9.28
C HIS A 217 24.50 -12.97 9.11
N ASP A 218 23.90 -12.91 7.92
CA ASP A 218 22.76 -12.03 7.65
C ASP A 218 21.42 -12.71 7.95
N VAL A 219 20.90 -12.48 9.15
CA VAL A 219 19.63 -13.07 9.61
C VAL A 219 18.44 -12.60 8.75
N LEU A 220 18.39 -11.31 8.38
CA LEU A 220 17.31 -10.78 7.55
C LEU A 220 17.41 -11.33 6.12
N GLY A 221 18.64 -11.47 5.62
CA GLY A 221 18.94 -12.15 4.37
C GLY A 221 18.46 -13.59 4.36
N TRP A 222 18.64 -14.35 5.44
CA TRP A 222 18.14 -15.73 5.58
C TRP A 222 16.61 -15.82 5.55
N HIS A 223 15.91 -14.96 6.28
CA HIS A 223 14.44 -14.94 6.22
C HIS A 223 13.94 -14.59 4.81
N SER A 224 14.59 -13.63 4.14
CA SER A 224 14.25 -13.23 2.76
C SER A 224 14.53 -14.35 1.77
N TYR A 225 15.69 -15.02 1.89
CA TYR A 225 16.09 -16.17 1.09
C TYR A 225 15.09 -17.32 1.23
N LEU A 226 14.74 -17.74 2.45
CA LEU A 226 13.80 -18.84 2.65
C LEU A 226 12.45 -18.54 2.01
N ARG A 227 11.92 -17.33 2.22
CA ARG A 227 10.62 -16.92 1.67
C ARG A 227 10.62 -16.90 0.14
N GLU A 228 11.65 -16.32 -0.47
CA GLU A 228 11.76 -16.28 -1.94
C GLU A 228 12.09 -17.66 -2.53
N ALA A 229 12.87 -18.49 -1.83
CA ALA A 229 13.15 -19.87 -2.24
C ALA A 229 11.86 -20.69 -2.29
N PHE A 230 11.00 -20.59 -1.28
CA PHE A 230 9.67 -21.21 -1.28
C PHE A 230 8.88 -20.86 -2.54
N TRP A 231 8.75 -19.57 -2.84
CA TRP A 231 8.01 -19.15 -4.03
C TRP A 231 8.63 -19.60 -5.35
N ARG A 232 9.91 -19.99 -5.35
CA ARG A 232 10.60 -20.51 -6.55
C ARG A 232 10.55 -22.03 -6.69
N VAL A 233 10.48 -22.79 -5.59
CA VAL A 233 10.61 -24.26 -5.62
C VAL A 233 9.35 -25.01 -5.24
N ASP A 234 8.48 -24.44 -4.41
CA ASP A 234 7.29 -25.13 -3.91
C ASP A 234 6.20 -25.15 -4.98
N PRO A 235 5.62 -26.30 -5.36
CA PRO A 235 4.58 -26.38 -6.39
C PRO A 235 3.29 -25.66 -6.00
N ASP A 236 2.97 -25.56 -4.71
CA ASP A 236 1.74 -24.99 -4.15
C ASP A 236 1.96 -23.55 -3.66
N TRP A 237 3.01 -22.88 -4.15
CA TRP A 237 3.44 -21.54 -3.75
C TRP A 237 2.37 -20.43 -3.89
N ILE A 238 1.33 -20.66 -4.69
CA ILE A 238 0.21 -19.72 -4.92
C ILE A 238 -0.71 -19.67 -3.70
N GLU A 239 -0.99 -20.84 -3.12
CA GLU A 239 -1.93 -21.01 -2.00
C GLU A 239 -1.22 -21.08 -0.64
N GLY A 240 0.10 -21.28 -0.65
CA GLY A 240 0.92 -21.38 0.55
C GLY A 240 1.65 -20.10 0.94
N SER A 241 1.91 -19.96 2.23
CA SER A 241 2.92 -19.03 2.76
C SER A 241 3.83 -19.79 3.72
N PRO A 242 5.16 -19.67 3.60
CA PRO A 242 6.07 -20.39 4.46
C PRO A 242 6.18 -19.69 5.82
N ALA A 243 6.27 -20.47 6.88
CA ALA A 243 6.87 -20.02 8.13
C ALA A 243 8.39 -20.15 8.02
N THR A 244 9.12 -19.10 8.40
CA THR A 244 10.59 -19.07 8.29
C THR A 244 11.21 -18.94 9.67
N THR A 245 12.18 -19.81 9.97
CA THR A 245 12.89 -19.84 11.25
C THR A 245 14.39 -19.90 11.00
N VAL A 246 15.12 -18.92 11.54
CA VAL A 246 16.58 -18.84 11.39
C VAL A 246 17.23 -19.07 12.75
N LEU A 247 18.09 -20.09 12.83
CA LEU A 247 18.95 -20.29 14.00
C LEU A 247 20.00 -19.18 14.03
N LEU A 248 20.03 -18.45 15.13
CA LEU A 248 20.98 -17.36 15.34
C LEU A 248 22.35 -17.90 15.76
N ALA A 249 23.37 -17.05 15.72
CA ALA A 249 24.71 -17.43 16.19
C ALA A 249 24.66 -17.71 17.70
N ARG A 250 25.43 -18.68 18.20
CA ARG A 250 25.44 -19.04 19.63
C ARG A 250 25.68 -17.87 20.59
N ARG A 251 26.45 -16.89 20.13
CA ARG A 251 26.80 -15.67 20.89
C ARG A 251 25.70 -14.61 20.89
N ALA A 252 24.64 -14.78 20.09
CA ALA A 252 23.54 -13.83 20.04
C ALA A 252 22.72 -13.87 21.34
N PRO A 253 22.27 -12.72 21.88
CA PRO A 253 21.50 -12.67 23.14
C PRO A 253 20.25 -13.56 23.13
N ASN A 254 19.61 -13.69 21.98
CA ASN A 254 18.37 -14.43 21.73
C ASN A 254 18.60 -15.81 21.08
N TYR A 255 19.84 -16.34 21.09
CA TYR A 255 20.14 -17.68 20.56
C TYR A 255 19.22 -18.76 21.15
N ARG A 256 19.04 -18.76 22.48
CA ARG A 256 18.21 -19.74 23.18
C ARG A 256 16.76 -19.71 22.71
N ASP A 257 16.24 -18.53 22.38
CA ASP A 257 14.88 -18.40 21.87
C ASP A 257 14.78 -18.91 20.44
N SER A 258 15.78 -18.67 19.59
CA SER A 258 15.82 -19.25 18.24
C SER A 258 15.86 -20.78 18.24
N VAL A 259 16.53 -21.41 19.21
CA VAL A 259 16.47 -22.87 19.41
C VAL A 259 15.06 -23.33 19.79
N LYS A 260 14.39 -22.61 20.68
CA LYS A 260 13.00 -22.92 21.08
C LYS A 260 12.05 -22.78 19.89
N TRP A 261 12.21 -21.76 19.06
CA TRP A 261 11.37 -21.56 17.87
C TRP A 261 11.46 -22.74 16.90
N ILE A 262 12.66 -23.29 16.67
CA ILE A 262 12.82 -24.50 15.84
C ILE A 262 12.06 -25.69 16.43
N GLY A 263 12.21 -25.94 17.74
CA GLY A 263 11.46 -27.00 18.42
C GLY A 263 9.96 -26.80 18.28
N LYS A 264 9.49 -25.59 18.59
CA LYS A 264 8.08 -25.20 18.54
C LYS A 264 7.48 -25.42 17.15
N HIS A 265 8.12 -24.95 16.08
CA HIS A 265 7.57 -25.08 14.72
C HIS A 265 7.61 -26.50 14.17
N LEU A 266 8.52 -27.36 14.65
CA LEU A 266 8.46 -28.79 14.33
C LEU A 266 7.37 -29.52 15.13
N GLU A 267 7.18 -29.16 16.40
CA GLU A 267 6.21 -29.83 17.29
C GLU A 267 4.76 -29.36 17.08
N GLU A 268 4.56 -28.05 16.90
CA GLU A 268 3.24 -27.45 16.70
C GLU A 268 2.81 -27.55 15.24
N SER A 269 1.52 -27.80 15.02
CA SER A 269 0.94 -27.85 13.67
C SER A 269 0.57 -26.44 13.22
N GLY A 270 1.53 -25.73 12.62
CA GLY A 270 1.21 -24.70 11.65
C GLY A 270 0.51 -25.33 10.44
N GLY A 271 -0.45 -24.63 9.84
CA GLY A 271 -1.18 -25.12 8.66
C GLY A 271 -0.38 -25.06 7.35
N GLY A 272 0.86 -24.55 7.37
CA GLY A 272 1.68 -24.33 6.17
C GLY A 272 3.10 -24.90 6.25
N PRO A 273 3.89 -24.75 5.17
CA PRO A 273 5.24 -25.27 5.09
C PRO A 273 6.21 -24.59 6.06
N GLU A 274 7.06 -25.39 6.70
CA GLU A 274 8.04 -24.92 7.70
C GLU A 274 9.43 -24.85 7.09
N MET A 275 10.11 -23.71 7.21
CA MET A 275 11.43 -23.51 6.62
C MET A 275 12.48 -23.12 7.65
N PHE A 276 13.63 -23.79 7.58
CA PHE A 276 14.72 -23.63 8.53
C PHE A 276 16.03 -23.25 7.84
N ALA A 277 16.75 -22.31 8.44
CA ALA A 277 18.14 -22.02 8.13
C ALA A 277 18.90 -21.78 9.43
N GLY A 278 20.22 -21.71 9.35
CA GLY A 278 21.06 -21.29 10.45
C GLY A 278 22.20 -20.44 9.94
N VAL A 279 22.56 -19.41 10.69
CA VAL A 279 23.74 -18.60 10.37
C VAL A 279 25.05 -19.41 10.45
N ASP A 280 25.00 -20.54 11.17
CA ASP A 280 26.03 -21.57 11.22
C ASP A 280 25.36 -22.94 11.00
N GLU A 281 25.79 -23.65 9.96
CA GLU A 281 25.22 -24.95 9.57
C GLU A 281 25.50 -26.04 10.61
N ALA A 282 26.68 -26.03 11.24
CA ALA A 282 27.04 -27.05 12.21
C ALA A 282 26.17 -26.93 13.47
N ASP A 283 25.92 -25.70 13.93
CA ASP A 283 25.00 -25.44 15.02
C ASP A 283 23.55 -25.81 14.65
N LEU A 284 23.10 -25.49 13.43
CA LEU A 284 21.78 -25.91 12.94
C LEU A 284 21.63 -27.42 12.98
N MET A 285 22.60 -28.15 12.43
CA MET A 285 22.62 -29.61 12.45
C MET A 285 22.58 -30.15 13.88
N GLY A 286 23.32 -29.53 14.81
CA GLY A 286 23.31 -29.89 16.22
C GLY A 286 21.96 -29.68 16.90
N VAL A 287 21.27 -28.58 16.59
CA VAL A 287 19.93 -28.27 17.12
C VAL A 287 18.88 -29.21 16.54
N LEU A 288 18.83 -29.36 15.21
CA LEU A 288 17.90 -30.25 14.53
C LEU A 288 18.05 -31.68 15.04
N THR A 289 19.29 -32.17 15.21
CA THR A 289 19.55 -33.52 15.75
C THR A 289 18.89 -33.72 17.12
N LYS A 290 18.98 -32.72 18.00
CA LYS A 290 18.41 -32.79 19.36
C LYS A 290 16.89 -32.69 19.34
N VAL A 291 16.33 -31.86 18.47
CA VAL A 291 14.88 -31.64 18.36
C VAL A 291 14.21 -32.87 17.75
N THR A 292 14.69 -33.35 16.60
CA THR A 292 14.07 -34.49 15.92
C THR A 292 14.16 -35.79 16.72
N ALA A 293 15.22 -35.98 17.52
CA ALA A 293 15.34 -37.13 18.42
C ALA A 293 14.22 -37.19 19.49
N ARG A 294 13.51 -36.09 19.75
CA ARG A 294 12.39 -36.01 20.70
C ARG A 294 11.03 -36.19 20.02
N LEU A 295 10.98 -36.12 18.68
CA LEU A 295 9.75 -36.29 17.94
C LEU A 295 9.30 -37.75 17.99
N ARG A 296 7.99 -37.96 18.11
CA ARG A 296 7.42 -39.30 17.95
C ARG A 296 7.56 -39.75 16.50
N PRO A 297 7.71 -41.05 16.22
CA PRO A 297 7.67 -41.56 14.86
C PRO A 297 6.38 -41.12 14.14
N GLY A 298 6.51 -40.61 12.93
CA GLY A 298 5.38 -40.09 12.14
C GLY A 298 4.82 -38.74 12.57
N ALA A 299 5.42 -38.05 13.56
CA ALA A 299 4.92 -36.76 14.06
C ALA A 299 4.81 -35.65 13.01
N LEU A 300 5.54 -35.77 11.89
CA LEU A 300 5.54 -34.80 10.79
C LEU A 300 4.92 -35.38 9.50
N HIS A 301 4.14 -36.46 9.59
CA HIS A 301 3.48 -37.02 8.42
C HIS A 301 2.57 -35.99 7.76
N GLY A 302 2.71 -35.81 6.43
CA GLY A 302 1.98 -34.81 5.66
C GLY A 302 2.53 -33.39 5.77
N LYS A 303 3.53 -33.13 6.62
CA LYS A 303 4.18 -31.82 6.72
C LYS A 303 5.33 -31.71 5.72
N GLN A 304 5.41 -30.56 5.04
CA GLN A 304 6.57 -30.17 4.24
C GLN A 304 7.53 -29.36 5.09
N VAL A 305 8.80 -29.78 5.10
CA VAL A 305 9.87 -29.13 5.87
C VAL A 305 11.02 -28.80 4.92
N TYR A 306 11.33 -27.52 4.81
CA TYR A 306 12.41 -26.98 4.02
C TYR A 306 13.62 -26.71 4.91
N ILE A 307 14.81 -27.10 4.46
CA ILE A 307 16.04 -26.83 5.21
C ILE A 307 17.09 -26.30 4.26
N ALA A 308 17.56 -25.07 4.53
CA ALA A 308 18.69 -24.48 3.84
C ALA A 308 20.00 -24.98 4.47
N ALA A 309 20.71 -25.83 3.74
CA ALA A 309 21.97 -26.43 4.15
C ALA A 309 22.77 -26.90 2.94
N SER A 310 24.09 -26.93 3.06
CA SER A 310 25.02 -27.37 2.04
C SER A 310 24.71 -28.79 1.57
N GLN A 311 24.99 -29.07 0.30
CA GLN A 311 24.81 -30.41 -0.28
C GLN A 311 25.51 -31.51 0.54
N ALA A 312 26.61 -31.18 1.23
CA ALA A 312 27.40 -32.12 2.02
C ALA A 312 26.63 -32.75 3.19
N VAL A 313 25.63 -32.07 3.76
CA VAL A 313 24.86 -32.56 4.91
C VAL A 313 23.48 -33.11 4.55
N HIS A 314 23.09 -33.08 3.27
CA HIS A 314 21.75 -33.47 2.82
C HIS A 314 21.38 -34.91 3.21
N ALA A 315 22.26 -35.88 2.94
CA ALA A 315 22.00 -37.28 3.28
C ALA A 315 21.78 -37.48 4.79
N ARG A 316 22.50 -36.72 5.62
CA ARG A 316 22.35 -36.75 7.08
C ARG A 316 21.02 -36.15 7.52
N LEU A 317 20.59 -35.05 6.92
CA LEU A 317 19.27 -34.45 7.19
C LEU A 317 18.13 -35.39 6.78
N THR A 318 18.23 -36.04 5.61
CA THR A 318 17.24 -37.03 5.16
C THR A 318 17.11 -38.18 6.16
N ALA A 319 18.23 -38.78 6.58
CA ALA A 319 18.21 -39.85 7.58
C ALA A 319 17.65 -39.36 8.93
N LEU A 320 17.98 -38.13 9.33
CA LEU A 320 17.54 -37.55 10.60
C LEU A 320 16.02 -37.39 10.69
N PHE A 321 15.36 -36.98 9.60
CA PHE A 321 13.93 -36.74 9.55
C PHE A 321 13.12 -37.96 9.09
N ALA A 322 13.73 -39.00 8.52
CA ALA A 322 13.03 -40.18 8.04
C ALA A 322 12.04 -40.79 9.06
N PRO A 323 12.37 -40.95 10.37
CA PRO A 323 11.43 -41.49 11.35
C PRO A 323 10.18 -40.62 11.56
N SER A 324 10.29 -39.31 11.35
CA SER A 324 9.20 -38.35 11.53
C SER A 324 8.18 -38.37 10.37
N ARG A 325 8.55 -38.96 9.23
CA ARG A 325 7.77 -38.98 7.97
C ARG A 325 7.46 -37.60 7.38
N ALA A 326 8.28 -36.59 7.66
CA ALA A 326 8.24 -35.30 6.97
C ALA A 326 8.57 -35.45 5.49
N THR A 327 7.94 -34.63 4.64
CA THR A 327 8.39 -34.40 3.26
C THR A 327 9.48 -33.34 3.30
N LEU A 328 10.73 -33.74 3.07
CA LEU A 328 11.86 -32.83 3.12
C LEU A 328 12.17 -32.20 1.76
N VAL A 329 12.40 -30.90 1.76
CA VAL A 329 12.99 -30.17 0.63
C VAL A 329 14.28 -29.51 1.10
N LEU A 330 15.40 -29.90 0.50
CA LEU A 330 16.73 -29.43 0.91
C LEU A 330 17.24 -28.39 -0.09
N LEU A 331 17.55 -27.20 0.42
CA LEU A 331 17.98 -26.04 -0.37
C LEU A 331 19.48 -25.85 -0.16
N ASP A 332 20.29 -26.00 -1.20
CA ASP A 332 21.73 -25.71 -1.14
C ASP A 332 21.97 -24.20 -1.39
N PRO A 333 22.35 -23.40 -0.38
CA PRO A 333 22.54 -21.96 -0.55
C PRO A 333 23.68 -21.61 -1.53
N ALA A 334 24.58 -22.55 -1.81
CA ALA A 334 25.64 -22.37 -2.82
C ALA A 334 25.14 -22.55 -4.26
N ARG A 335 23.91 -23.01 -4.46
CA ARG A 335 23.28 -23.20 -5.77
C ARG A 335 22.16 -22.18 -5.97
N PRO A 336 22.37 -21.12 -6.77
CA PRO A 336 21.34 -20.13 -7.00
C PRO A 336 20.06 -20.74 -7.56
N ILE A 337 18.91 -20.34 -7.02
CA ILE A 337 17.61 -20.88 -7.43
C ILE A 337 17.07 -20.00 -8.57
N PRO A 338 16.88 -20.52 -9.81
CA PRO A 338 16.35 -19.72 -10.90
C PRO A 338 14.93 -19.21 -10.57
N GLN A 339 14.54 -18.08 -11.15
CA GLN A 339 13.16 -17.59 -11.01
C GLN A 339 12.21 -18.47 -11.83
N ARG A 340 10.97 -18.63 -11.36
CA ARG A 340 9.89 -19.28 -12.11
C ARG A 340 9.54 -18.46 -13.36
N PRO A 341 9.48 -19.05 -14.56
CA PRO A 341 9.06 -18.34 -15.77
C PRO A 341 7.71 -17.62 -15.59
N GLU A 342 6.78 -18.22 -14.84
CA GLU A 342 5.46 -17.67 -14.58
C GLU A 342 5.51 -16.42 -13.71
N ARG A 343 6.53 -16.25 -12.85
CA ARG A 343 6.71 -15.10 -11.95
C ARG A 343 7.61 -14.00 -12.56
N LEU A 344 8.09 -14.17 -13.79
CA LEU A 344 8.89 -13.16 -14.47
C LEU A 344 8.01 -11.96 -14.89
N PRO A 345 8.59 -10.75 -14.99
CA PRO A 345 7.87 -9.60 -15.54
C PRO A 345 7.24 -9.93 -16.90
N ARG A 346 6.00 -9.50 -17.10
CA ARG A 346 5.29 -9.62 -18.38
C ARG A 346 5.87 -8.68 -19.43
N ALA A 347 5.45 -8.85 -20.68
CA ALA A 347 5.90 -8.03 -21.81
C ALA A 347 5.56 -6.53 -21.64
N ASP A 348 4.49 -6.21 -20.91
CA ASP A 348 4.10 -4.85 -20.55
C ASP A 348 4.88 -4.29 -19.34
N GLY A 349 5.80 -5.08 -18.78
CA GLY A 349 6.61 -4.73 -17.62
C GLY A 349 5.91 -4.92 -16.27
N SER A 350 4.65 -5.35 -16.23
CA SER A 350 3.96 -5.66 -14.98
C SER A 350 4.55 -6.91 -14.32
N LEU A 351 4.64 -6.88 -12.99
CA LEU A 351 5.03 -8.04 -12.20
C LEU A 351 3.78 -8.87 -11.90
N PRO A 352 3.80 -10.19 -12.16
CA PRO A 352 2.71 -11.06 -11.76
C PRO A 352 2.51 -11.01 -10.24
N THR A 353 1.27 -10.89 -9.83
CA THR A 353 0.81 -10.92 -8.44
C THR A 353 0.28 -12.33 -8.11
N PRO A 354 0.22 -12.74 -6.84
CA PRO A 354 -0.42 -14.01 -6.47
C PRO A 354 -1.87 -14.13 -6.98
N PHE A 355 -2.58 -13.00 -7.12
CA PHE A 355 -3.93 -12.95 -7.68
C PHE A 355 -4.01 -13.36 -9.14
N ASP A 356 -2.94 -13.15 -9.92
CA ASP A 356 -2.89 -13.58 -11.32
C ASP A 356 -2.88 -15.10 -11.50
N PHE A 357 -2.62 -15.85 -10.43
CA PHE A 357 -2.48 -17.32 -10.47
C PHE A 357 -3.54 -18.07 -9.66
N ARG A 358 -4.30 -17.36 -8.82
CA ARG A 358 -5.50 -17.93 -8.23
C ARG A 358 -6.48 -18.17 -9.37
N LYS A 359 -6.82 -19.43 -9.63
CA LYS A 359 -7.90 -19.74 -10.55
C LYS A 359 -9.14 -19.00 -10.04
N SER A 360 -9.84 -18.31 -10.94
CA SER A 360 -11.21 -17.90 -10.72
C SER A 360 -12.05 -19.17 -10.56
N GLU A 361 -12.07 -19.75 -9.36
CA GLU A 361 -13.20 -20.54 -8.93
C GLU A 361 -14.34 -19.53 -8.80
N ASP A 362 -15.32 -19.63 -9.71
CA ASP A 362 -16.43 -18.71 -9.97
C ASP A 362 -16.20 -17.72 -11.14
N SER A 363 -16.18 -18.28 -12.35
CA SER A 363 -16.92 -17.67 -13.47
C SER A 363 -18.04 -18.64 -13.85
N PRO A 364 -19.31 -18.36 -13.50
CA PRO A 364 -20.45 -19.01 -14.13
C PRO A 364 -20.59 -18.63 -15.62
#